data_AF-A0A661URR4-F1
#
_entry.id   AF-A0A661URR4-F1
#
_cell.length_a   1.000
_cell.length_b   1.000
_cell.length_c   1.000
_cell.angle_alpha   90.00
_cell.angle_beta   90.00
_cell.angle_gamma   90.00
#
_symmetry.space_group_name_H-M   'P 1'
#
loop_
_entity.id
_entity.type
_entity.pdbx_description
1 polymer ?
#
loop_
_entity_poly.entity_id
_entity_poly.type
_entity_poly.pdbx_seq_one_letter_code
_entity_poly.pdbx_strand_id
1 'polypeptide(L)'
;MKEPNSTNFSQIIVVVLIITAAVFAGMASLARPAIVPSNAPAAEFSAERAMAHIRAIFREPHSVGMPGNAQARDYIIAQLEELGLSPEVQQTTALIPIRGNVHASIVQNVIVRIPGTNSRGAILLDA
;
A
#
# COMPACT_ATOMS: atom_id res chain seq x y z
N MET A 1 18.56 -6.09 -60.10
CA MET A 1 17.70 -5.74 -58.95
C MET A 1 17.41 -7.03 -58.22
N LYS A 2 17.94 -7.23 -57.01
CA LYS A 2 17.80 -8.49 -56.25
C LYS A 2 16.46 -8.42 -55.52
N GLU A 3 15.51 -9.28 -55.89
CA GLU A 3 14.23 -9.44 -55.18
C GLU A 3 14.50 -9.58 -53.68
N PRO A 4 13.84 -8.81 -52.80
CA PRO A 4 14.01 -8.98 -51.37
C PRO A 4 13.60 -10.40 -50.98
N ASN A 5 14.51 -11.14 -50.34
CA ASN A 5 14.25 -12.51 -49.85
C ASN A 5 13.03 -12.50 -48.92
N SER A 6 11.91 -13.05 -49.39
CA SER A 6 10.63 -13.14 -48.66
C SER A 6 10.75 -13.79 -47.28
N THR A 7 11.75 -14.66 -47.08
CA THR A 7 12.11 -15.27 -45.80
C THR A 7 12.48 -14.24 -44.73
N ASN A 8 13.23 -13.18 -45.07
CA ASN A 8 13.61 -12.13 -44.12
C ASN A 8 12.41 -11.26 -43.73
N PHE A 9 11.53 -10.99 -44.70
CA PHE A 9 10.32 -10.18 -44.46
C PHE A 9 9.33 -10.92 -43.54
N SER A 10 9.13 -12.22 -43.76
CA SER A 10 8.29 -13.06 -42.88
C SER A 10 8.87 -13.15 -41.46
N GLN A 11 10.18 -13.32 -41.31
CA GLN A 11 10.85 -13.34 -40.00
C GLN A 11 10.66 -12.02 -39.24
N ILE A 12 10.78 -10.87 -39.92
CA ILE A 12 10.54 -9.55 -39.32
C ILE A 12 9.09 -9.45 -38.80
N ILE A 13 8.10 -9.89 -39.59
CA ILE A 13 6.69 -9.88 -39.17
C ILE A 13 6.47 -10.75 -37.94
N VAL A 14 7.04 -11.96 -37.91
CA VAL A 14 6.92 -12.88 -36.76
C VAL A 14 7.54 -12.26 -35.51
N VAL A 15 8.73 -11.68 -35.61
CA VAL A 15 9.39 -11.01 -34.48
C VAL A 15 8.55 -9.83 -33.96
N VAL A 16 8.01 -9.00 -34.86
CA VAL A 16 7.14 -7.88 -34.49
C VAL A 16 5.86 -8.36 -33.81
N LEU A 17 5.24 -9.44 -34.29
CA LEU A 17 4.06 -10.04 -33.67
C LEU A 17 4.36 -10.58 -32.26
N ILE A 18 5.50 -11.26 -32.08
CA ILE A 18 5.94 -11.77 -30.77
C ILE A 18 6.16 -10.62 -29.79
N ILE A 19 6.87 -9.57 -30.21
CA ILE A 19 7.11 -8.39 -29.36
C ILE A 19 5.79 -7.73 -28.99
N THR A 20 4.87 -7.58 -29.96
CA THR A 20 3.55 -6.96 -29.73
C THR A 20 2.73 -7.78 -28.73
N ALA A 21 2.69 -9.10 -28.89
CA ALA A 21 2.01 -10.01 -27.97
C ALA A 21 2.62 -9.97 -26.56
N ALA A 22 3.96 -9.93 -26.45
CA ALA A 22 4.66 -9.84 -25.17
C ALA A 22 4.37 -8.50 -24.45
N VAL A 23 4.37 -7.38 -25.18
CA VAL A 23 3.99 -6.07 -24.63
C VAL A 23 2.53 -6.09 -24.17
N PHE A 24 1.60 -6.61 -24.97
CA PHE A 24 0.20 -6.69 -24.60
C PHE A 24 -0.03 -7.56 -23.35
N ALA A 25 0.61 -8.74 -23.29
CA ALA A 25 0.54 -9.61 -22.13
C ALA A 25 1.14 -8.96 -20.87
N GLY A 26 2.26 -8.24 -21.02
CA GLY A 26 2.87 -7.47 -19.94
C GLY A 26 1.97 -6.31 -19.45
N MET A 27 1.27 -5.63 -20.36
CA MET A 27 0.30 -4.60 -19.97
C MET A 27 -0.93 -5.20 -19.28
N ALA A 28 -1.41 -6.35 -19.76
CA ALA A 28 -2.56 -7.04 -19.16
C ALA A 28 -2.22 -7.59 -17.76
N SER A 29 -0.99 -8.04 -17.52
CA SER A 29 -0.56 -8.49 -16.19
C SER A 29 -0.42 -7.34 -15.18
N LEU A 30 -0.31 -6.10 -15.65
CA LEU A 30 -0.33 -4.88 -14.83
C LEU A 30 -1.75 -4.32 -14.60
N ALA A 31 -2.79 -5.00 -15.08
CA ALA A 31 -4.17 -4.56 -14.88
C ALA A 31 -4.50 -4.51 -13.39
N ARG A 32 -4.94 -3.34 -12.92
CA ARG A 32 -5.36 -3.14 -11.54
C ARG A 32 -6.75 -3.77 -11.33
N PRO A 33 -7.04 -4.30 -10.14
CA PRO A 33 -8.40 -4.68 -9.76
C PRO A 33 -9.38 -3.52 -9.99
N ALA A 34 -10.62 -3.84 -10.35
CA ALA A 34 -11.67 -2.84 -10.47
C ALA A 34 -11.89 -2.11 -9.14
N ILE A 35 -12.21 -0.83 -9.21
CA ILE A 35 -12.51 -0.03 -8.02
C ILE A 35 -13.83 -0.51 -7.43
N VAL A 36 -13.78 -0.97 -6.18
CA VAL A 36 -14.96 -1.36 -5.42
C VAL A 36 -15.54 -0.11 -4.73
N PRO A 37 -16.83 0.22 -4.95
CA PRO A 37 -17.42 1.46 -4.47
C PRO A 37 -17.62 1.47 -2.95
N SER A 38 -17.84 2.65 -2.39
CA SER A 38 -17.97 2.87 -0.95
C SER A 38 -19.20 2.21 -0.33
N ASN A 39 -20.29 2.05 -1.10
CA ASN A 39 -21.53 1.40 -0.69
C ASN A 39 -21.54 -0.13 -0.88
N ALA A 40 -20.43 -0.73 -1.31
CA ALA A 40 -20.29 -2.19 -1.37
C ALA A 40 -20.45 -2.80 0.04
N PRO A 41 -20.85 -4.08 0.15
CA PRO A 41 -21.00 -4.76 1.44
C PRO A 41 -19.81 -4.56 2.38
N ALA A 42 -20.08 -4.47 3.68
CA ALA A 42 -19.03 -4.19 4.68
C ALA A 42 -17.94 -5.28 4.74
N ALA A 43 -18.30 -6.53 4.42
CA ALA A 43 -17.37 -7.66 4.40
C ALA A 43 -16.40 -7.64 3.20
N GLU A 44 -16.67 -6.81 2.19
CA GLU A 44 -15.79 -6.67 1.02
C GLU A 44 -14.82 -5.52 1.21
N PHE A 45 -13.58 -5.68 0.73
CA PHE A 45 -12.65 -4.56 0.69
C PHE A 45 -13.09 -3.53 -0.36
N SER A 46 -13.22 -2.26 0.06
CA SER A 46 -13.56 -1.13 -0.83
C SER A 46 -12.38 -0.17 -0.95
N ALA A 47 -11.89 0.01 -2.18
CA ALA A 47 -10.83 0.97 -2.47
C ALA A 47 -11.30 2.42 -2.23
N GLU A 48 -12.58 2.72 -2.44
CA GLU A 48 -13.13 4.05 -2.14
C GLU A 48 -13.16 4.36 -0.64
N ARG A 49 -13.58 3.40 0.21
CA ARG A 49 -13.52 3.57 1.67
C ARG A 49 -12.08 3.73 2.14
N ALA A 50 -11.16 2.89 1.64
CA ALA A 50 -9.73 3.00 1.95
C ALA A 50 -9.15 4.39 1.57
N MET A 51 -9.53 4.92 0.40
CA MET A 51 -9.04 6.22 -0.06
C MET A 51 -9.53 7.39 0.82
N ALA A 52 -10.71 7.27 1.45
CA ALA A 52 -11.18 8.27 2.42
C ALA A 52 -10.25 8.35 3.63
N HIS A 53 -9.82 7.20 4.18
CA HIS A 53 -8.86 7.16 5.28
C HIS A 53 -7.48 7.70 4.88
N ILE A 54 -6.98 7.36 3.69
CA ILE A 54 -5.71 7.91 3.17
C ILE A 54 -5.77 9.44 3.12
N ARG A 55 -6.85 10.01 2.57
CA ARG A 55 -7.01 11.47 2.50
C ARG A 55 -7.08 12.13 3.87
N ALA A 56 -7.60 11.46 4.89
CA ALA A 56 -7.64 11.97 6.25
C ALA A 56 -6.25 11.94 6.92
N ILE A 57 -5.48 10.85 6.73
CA ILE A 57 -4.14 10.68 7.28
C ILE A 57 -3.13 11.64 6.63
N PHE A 58 -3.20 11.84 5.31
CA PHE A 58 -2.25 12.64 4.54
C PHE A 58 -2.67 14.10 4.35
N ARG A 59 -3.43 14.68 5.30
CA ARG A 59 -3.81 16.11 5.24
C ARG A 59 -2.62 17.05 5.39
N GLU A 60 -1.64 16.68 6.20
CA GLU A 60 -0.43 17.46 6.47
C GLU A 60 0.81 16.55 6.47
N PRO A 61 2.02 17.07 6.22
CA PRO A 61 3.25 16.32 6.45
C PRO A 61 3.33 15.82 7.89
N HIS A 62 3.49 14.50 8.04
CA HIS A 62 3.45 13.79 9.32
C HIS A 62 4.81 13.19 9.73
N SER A 63 5.91 13.91 9.49
CA SER A 63 7.20 13.50 10.04
C SER A 63 7.17 13.49 11.58
N VAL A 64 7.99 12.63 12.19
CA VAL A 64 8.06 12.51 13.66
C VAL A 64 8.32 13.88 14.31
N GLY A 65 7.54 14.23 15.33
CA GLY A 65 7.60 15.53 16.03
C GLY A 65 6.76 16.65 15.40
N MET A 66 6.21 16.46 14.20
CA MET A 66 5.33 17.45 13.55
C MET A 66 3.87 17.30 14.03
N PRO A 67 3.07 18.39 14.04
CA PRO A 67 1.65 18.33 14.37
C PRO A 67 0.85 17.34 13.52
N GLY A 68 1.16 17.22 12.23
CA GLY A 68 0.52 16.27 11.32
C GLY A 68 0.67 14.80 11.75
N ASN A 69 1.78 14.44 12.42
CA ASN A 69 1.99 13.10 12.96
C ASN A 69 1.03 12.78 14.12
N ALA A 70 0.83 13.74 15.02
CA ALA A 70 -0.14 13.58 16.11
C ALA A 70 -1.57 13.49 15.56
N GLN A 71 -1.93 14.35 14.60
CA GLN A 71 -3.25 14.33 13.95
C GLN A 71 -3.53 13.00 13.24
N ALA A 72 -2.56 12.48 12.49
CA ALA A 72 -2.67 11.18 11.81
C ALA A 72 -2.85 10.03 12.82
N ARG A 73 -2.05 10.01 13.89
CA ARG A 73 -2.17 9.02 14.99
C ARG A 73 -3.55 9.06 15.62
N ASP A 74 -4.02 10.25 15.99
CA ASP A 74 -5.30 10.43 16.68
C ASP A 74 -6.48 10.03 15.78
N TYR A 75 -6.38 10.32 14.48
CA TYR A 75 -7.34 9.81 13.51
C TYR A 75 -7.38 8.28 13.48
N ILE A 76 -6.22 7.61 13.41
CA ILE A 76 -6.15 6.14 13.39
C ILE A 76 -6.75 5.54 14.67
N ILE A 77 -6.42 6.10 15.84
CA ILE A 77 -6.98 5.66 17.13
C ILE A 77 -8.49 5.79 17.12
N ALA A 78 -9.03 6.94 16.72
CA ALA A 78 -10.47 7.17 16.67
C ALA A 78 -11.19 6.18 15.73
N GLN A 79 -10.62 5.90 14.54
CA GLN A 79 -11.21 4.93 13.62
C GLN A 79 -11.17 3.49 14.16
N LEU A 80 -10.13 3.11 14.89
CA LEU A 80 -10.05 1.79 15.55
C LEU A 80 -11.07 1.67 16.68
N GLU A 81 -11.26 2.73 17.47
CA GLU A 81 -12.27 2.79 18.53
C GLU A 81 -13.70 2.74 17.98
N GLU A 82 -13.97 3.44 16.86
CA GLU A 82 -15.27 3.37 16.15
C GLU A 82 -15.60 1.94 15.67
N LEU A 83 -14.58 1.12 15.38
CA LEU A 83 -14.74 -0.30 15.06
C LEU A 83 -14.93 -1.20 16.29
N GLY A 84 -15.00 -0.62 17.49
CA GLY A 84 -15.13 -1.35 18.76
C GLY A 84 -13.83 -2.03 19.21
N LEU A 85 -12.68 -1.58 18.70
CA LEU A 85 -11.37 -2.10 19.10
C LEU A 85 -10.75 -1.23 20.21
N SER A 86 -9.74 -1.77 20.88
CA SER A 86 -9.02 -1.09 21.95
C SER A 86 -7.54 -0.93 21.57
N PRO A 87 -7.18 0.14 20.84
CA PRO A 87 -5.79 0.40 20.49
C PRO A 87 -4.95 0.83 21.70
N GLU A 88 -3.70 0.41 21.74
CA GLU A 88 -2.69 0.82 22.70
C GLU A 88 -1.64 1.69 22.01
N VAL A 89 -1.24 2.79 22.65
CA VAL A 89 -0.13 3.63 22.18
C VAL A 89 1.14 3.27 22.94
N GLN A 90 2.13 2.74 22.23
CA GLN A 90 3.44 2.43 22.78
C GLN A 90 4.43 3.53 22.43
N GLN A 91 4.89 4.26 23.44
CA GLN A 91 5.87 5.33 23.27
C GLN A 91 7.28 4.84 23.57
N THR A 92 8.23 5.15 22.68
CA THR A 92 9.65 4.84 22.85
C THR A 92 10.54 5.96 22.31
N THR A 93 11.81 5.98 22.73
CA THR A 93 12.83 6.85 22.13
C THR A 93 13.63 6.05 21.11
N ALA A 94 13.55 6.46 19.84
CA ALA A 94 14.36 5.90 18.78
C ALA A 94 15.65 6.72 18.62
N LEU A 95 16.78 6.02 18.56
CA LEU A 95 18.09 6.60 18.29
C LEU A 95 18.57 6.11 16.93
N ILE A 96 18.76 7.04 15.99
CA ILE A 96 19.17 6.73 14.62
C ILE A 96 20.52 7.41 14.36
N PRO A 97 21.61 6.65 14.15
CA PRO A 97 22.89 7.22 13.76
C PRO A 97 22.85 7.64 12.30
N ILE A 98 23.12 8.92 12.01
CA ILE A 98 23.16 9.48 10.66
C ILE A 98 24.45 10.30 10.51
N ARG A 99 25.35 9.85 9.62
CA ARG A 99 26.60 10.55 9.26
C ARG A 99 27.44 11.02 10.47
N GLY A 100 27.60 10.16 11.47
CA GLY A 100 28.40 10.46 12.67
C GLY A 100 27.68 11.26 13.76
N ASN A 101 26.41 11.63 13.55
CA ASN A 101 25.54 12.20 14.58
C ASN A 101 24.48 11.18 15.02
N VAL A 102 23.95 11.32 16.24
CA VAL A 102 22.80 10.54 16.70
C VAL A 102 21.57 11.43 16.71
N HIS A 103 20.56 11.06 15.93
CA HIS A 103 19.24 11.67 15.97
C HIS A 103 18.37 10.91 16.96
N ALA A 104 17.76 11.64 17.89
CA ALA A 104 16.83 11.08 18.87
C ALA A 104 15.41 11.59 18.58
N SER A 105 14.45 10.68 18.52
CA SER A 105 13.04 11.00 18.30
C SER A 105 12.14 10.20 19.22
N ILE A 106 11.07 10.81 19.69
CA ILE A 106 9.99 10.09 20.39
C ILE A 106 9.08 9.48 19.33
N VAL A 107 8.94 8.17 19.33
CA VAL A 107 8.10 7.40 18.42
C VAL A 107 6.93 6.82 19.21
N GLN A 108 5.76 6.79 18.58
CA GLN A 108 4.52 6.28 19.17
C GLN A 108 3.88 5.29 18.21
N ASN A 109 3.96 4.00 18.55
CA ASN A 109 3.33 2.94 17.80
C ASN A 109 1.87 2.81 18.25
N VAL A 110 0.95 2.55 17.31
CA VAL A 110 -0.44 2.23 17.60
C VAL A 110 -0.64 0.74 17.34
N ILE A 111 -0.95 -0.02 18.39
CA ILE A 111 -1.09 -1.48 18.33
C ILE A 111 -2.50 -1.87 18.75
N VAL A 112 -3.12 -2.77 18.00
CA VAL A 112 -4.44 -3.28 18.32
C VAL A 112 -4.49 -4.78 18.10
N ARG A 113 -5.19 -5.50 18.98
CA ARG A 113 -5.33 -6.96 18.90
C ARG A 113 -6.78 -7.35 18.76
N ILE A 114 -7.08 -8.08 17.69
CA ILE A 114 -8.38 -8.73 17.49
C ILE A 114 -8.25 -10.20 17.94
N PRO A 115 -8.96 -10.66 18.98
CA PRO A 115 -8.89 -12.05 19.41
C PRO A 115 -9.53 -12.97 18.36
N GLY A 116 -8.78 -13.99 17.93
CA GLY A 116 -9.34 -15.05 17.09
C GLY A 116 -10.33 -15.93 17.86
N THR A 117 -11.30 -16.49 17.16
CA THR A 117 -12.34 -17.36 17.74
C THR A 117 -11.84 -18.79 18.02
N ASN A 118 -10.78 -19.24 17.34
CA ASN A 118 -10.13 -20.54 17.53
C ASN A 118 -8.62 -20.42 17.25
N SER A 119 -7.89 -19.83 18.20
CA SER A 119 -6.53 -19.34 17.97
C SER A 119 -5.49 -20.48 17.94
N ARG A 120 -4.92 -20.76 16.76
CA ARG A 120 -3.75 -21.65 16.58
C ARG A 120 -2.45 -20.94 16.22
N GLY A 121 -2.52 -19.63 16.03
CA GLY A 121 -1.42 -18.75 15.63
C GLY A 121 -1.90 -17.30 15.59
N ALA A 122 -1.02 -16.39 15.17
CA ALA A 122 -1.33 -14.97 15.01
C ALA A 122 -0.91 -14.50 13.61
N ILE A 123 -1.66 -13.53 13.08
CA ILE A 123 -1.30 -12.78 11.88
C ILE A 123 -0.95 -11.37 12.34
N LEU A 124 0.20 -10.85 11.91
CA LEU A 124 0.58 -9.46 12.09
C LEU A 124 0.36 -8.71 10.77
N LEU A 125 -0.31 -7.57 10.85
CA LEU A 125 -0.40 -6.59 9.77
C LEU A 125 0.31 -5.33 10.25
N ASP A 126 1.27 -4.82 9.46
CA ASP A 126 2.00 -3.58 9.72
C ASP A 126 2.03 -2.68 8.46
N ALA A 127 2.37 -1.41 8.65
CA ALA A 127 2.47 -0.39 7.61
C ALA A 127 3.43 0.74 8.02
#